data_AF-A0A0N8H786-F1
#
_entry.id   AF-A0A0N8H786-F1
#
_cell.length_a   1.000
_cell.length_b   1.000
_cell.length_c   1.000
_cell.angle_alpha   90.00
_cell.angle_beta   90.00
_cell.angle_gamma   90.00
#
_symmetry.space_group_name_H-M   'P 1'
#
loop_
_entity.id
_entity.type
_entity.pdbx_description
1 polymer ?
#
loop_
_entity_poly.entity_id
_entity_poly.type
_entity_poly.pdbx_seq_one_letter_code
_entity_poly.pdbx_strand_id
1 'polypeptide(L)'
;MSTPVQYDGFWHIPLSQELQDTLRSADQSPITSSQLKKLPYPGIDLRESPWNNEKLDAARKVIVELTSYIKNWPEKENFPKNWEGKDLTLFEGALCTEEDQRDIYIPRQLQPDDAQVIIHNKQTGSTRPLTWDESYVYMLEAGVRVIVVKGPIRFFLLAVKCKQQGK
;
A
#
# COMPACT_ATOMS: atom_id res chain seq x y z
N MET A 1 -16.54 -11.15 9.42
CA MET A 1 -15.48 -10.48 8.63
C MET A 1 -14.87 -11.52 7.70
N SER A 2 -14.60 -11.15 6.45
CA SER A 2 -13.87 -12.04 5.54
C SER A 2 -12.47 -12.33 6.11
N THR A 3 -11.93 -13.50 5.84
CA THR A 3 -10.61 -13.89 6.34
C THR A 3 -9.50 -13.35 5.43
N PRO A 4 -8.34 -12.94 6.00
CA PRO A 4 -7.15 -12.69 5.21
C PRO A 4 -6.83 -13.85 4.26
N VAL A 5 -6.41 -13.53 3.04
CA VAL A 5 -5.98 -14.52 2.05
C VAL A 5 -4.51 -14.28 1.73
N GLN A 6 -3.71 -15.33 1.87
CA GLN A 6 -2.31 -15.30 1.47
C GLN A 6 -2.17 -15.76 0.02
N TYR A 7 -1.41 -15.01 -0.76
CA TYR A 7 -0.98 -15.35 -2.11
C TYR A 7 0.54 -15.47 -2.13
N ASP A 8 1.07 -15.87 -3.28
CA ASP A 8 2.51 -15.92 -3.52
C ASP A 8 3.11 -14.50 -3.43
N GLY A 9 3.84 -14.23 -2.34
CA GLY A 9 4.53 -12.96 -2.10
C GLY A 9 3.68 -11.82 -1.53
N PHE A 10 2.38 -12.02 -1.25
CA PHE A 10 1.59 -10.95 -0.61
C PHE A 10 0.36 -11.46 0.14
N TRP A 11 -0.16 -10.62 1.03
CA TRP A 11 -1.42 -10.82 1.73
C TRP A 11 -2.49 -9.86 1.23
N HIS A 12 -3.70 -10.37 1.09
CA HIS A 12 -4.91 -9.62 0.82
C HIS A 12 -5.79 -9.66 2.06
N ILE A 13 -5.93 -8.51 2.73
CA ILE A 13 -6.55 -8.43 4.05
C ILE A 13 -7.76 -7.49 3.97
N PRO A 14 -8.96 -7.94 4.35
CA PRO A 14 -10.12 -7.06 4.42
C PRO A 14 -10.00 -6.12 5.63
N LEU A 15 -10.35 -4.85 5.42
CA LEU A 15 -10.44 -3.85 6.47
C LEU A 15 -11.81 -3.89 7.14
N SER A 16 -11.84 -3.68 8.45
CA SER A 16 -13.10 -3.43 9.18
C SER A 16 -13.82 -2.19 8.63
N GLN A 17 -15.16 -2.17 8.73
CA GLN A 17 -15.96 -1.02 8.28
C GLN A 17 -15.54 0.29 8.98
N GLU A 18 -15.24 0.20 10.28
CA GLU A 18 -14.76 1.33 11.08
C GLU A 18 -13.47 1.93 10.52
N LEU A 19 -12.52 1.10 10.11
CA LEU A 19 -11.28 1.58 9.47
C LEU A 19 -11.54 2.18 8.10
N GLN A 20 -12.41 1.56 7.30
CA GLN A 20 -12.78 2.12 5.99
C GLN A 20 -13.39 3.52 6.14
N ASP A 21 -14.30 3.70 7.10
CA ASP A 21 -14.94 4.99 7.37
C ASP A 21 -13.94 6.02 7.92
N THR A 22 -13.00 5.58 8.77
CA THR A 22 -11.90 6.42 9.27
C THR A 22 -11.00 6.89 8.14
N LEU A 23 -10.59 5.98 7.24
CA LEU A 23 -9.75 6.30 6.09
C LEU A 23 -10.46 7.26 5.14
N ARG A 24 -11.74 7.02 4.82
CA ARG A 24 -12.53 7.93 3.99
C ARG A 24 -12.68 9.32 4.61
N SER A 25 -12.78 9.41 5.93
CA SER A 25 -12.85 10.71 6.63
C SER A 25 -11.51 11.46 6.58
N ALA A 26 -10.39 10.77 6.74
CA ALA A 26 -9.05 11.36 6.62
C ALA A 26 -8.69 11.76 5.17
N ASP A 27 -9.43 11.26 4.19
CA ASP A 27 -9.17 11.45 2.77
C ASP A 27 -9.89 12.65 2.13
N GLN A 28 -10.72 13.39 2.89
CA GLN A 28 -11.68 14.40 2.38
C GLN A 28 -11.07 15.67 1.76
N SER A 29 -9.77 15.71 1.48
CA SER A 29 -9.15 16.84 0.78
C SER A 29 -9.09 16.56 -0.73
N PRO A 30 -9.84 17.29 -1.59
CA PRO A 30 -9.74 17.11 -3.03
C PRO A 30 -8.32 17.44 -3.47
N ILE A 31 -7.60 16.43 -3.97
CA ILE A 31 -6.25 16.63 -4.51
C ILE A 31 -6.38 17.20 -5.90
N THR A 32 -5.90 18.43 -6.07
CA THR A 32 -5.74 19.03 -7.40
C THR A 32 -4.41 18.59 -8.01
N SER A 33 -4.36 18.46 -9.34
CA SER A 33 -3.15 18.02 -10.06
C SER A 33 -1.92 18.92 -9.82
N SER A 34 -2.14 20.19 -9.44
CA SER A 34 -1.10 21.15 -9.07
C SER A 34 -0.45 20.88 -7.71
N GLN A 35 -1.09 20.07 -6.85
CA GLN A 35 -0.57 19.70 -5.52
C GLN A 35 0.22 18.39 -5.55
N LEU A 36 0.24 17.70 -6.70
CA LEU A 36 0.94 16.44 -6.87
C LEU A 36 2.42 16.67 -7.21
N LYS A 37 3.31 16.24 -6.33
CA LYS A 37 4.75 16.28 -6.56
C LYS A 37 5.19 15.03 -7.31
N LYS A 38 5.70 15.17 -8.53
CA LYS A 38 6.30 14.04 -9.26
C LYS A 38 7.57 13.56 -8.57
N LEU A 39 7.68 12.25 -8.34
CA LEU A 39 8.86 11.61 -7.77
C LEU A 39 9.83 11.18 -8.88
N PRO A 40 11.15 11.33 -8.68
CA PRO A 40 12.15 11.14 -9.74
C PRO A 40 12.52 9.65 -9.95
N TYR A 41 11.53 8.81 -10.26
CA TYR A 41 11.75 7.39 -10.58
C TYR A 41 11.84 7.18 -12.10
N PRO A 42 12.94 6.61 -12.63
CA PRO A 42 13.06 6.32 -14.05
C PRO A 42 12.00 5.33 -14.53
N GLY A 43 11.26 5.69 -15.58
CA GLY A 43 10.24 4.81 -16.18
C GLY A 43 8.99 4.58 -15.32
N ILE A 44 8.79 5.38 -14.27
CA ILE A 44 7.62 5.31 -13.38
C ILE A 44 7.05 6.72 -13.23
N ASP A 45 5.77 6.92 -13.57
CA ASP A 45 5.05 8.16 -13.22
C ASP A 45 4.36 7.99 -11.87
N LEU A 46 5.13 8.26 -10.81
CA LEU A 46 4.68 8.26 -9.43
C LEU A 46 4.58 9.70 -8.93
N ARG A 47 3.45 10.05 -8.32
CA ARG A 47 3.24 11.36 -7.72
C ARG A 47 2.82 11.25 -6.27
N GLU A 48 3.29 12.17 -5.46
CA GLU A 48 3.01 12.25 -4.04
C GLU A 48 2.06 13.41 -3.74
N SER A 49 1.04 13.12 -2.95
CA SER A 49 0.11 14.10 -2.38
C SER A 49 0.53 14.46 -0.95
N PRO A 50 0.08 15.61 -0.43
CA PRO A 50 0.35 15.98 0.96
C PRO A 50 -0.08 14.90 1.96
N TRP A 51 0.86 14.51 2.82
CA TRP A 51 0.64 13.62 3.96
C TRP A 51 0.40 14.44 5.22
N ASN A 52 -0.82 14.41 5.76
CA ASN A 52 -1.23 15.19 6.93
C ASN A 52 -1.41 14.30 8.17
N ASN A 53 -1.65 14.94 9.33
CA ASN A 53 -1.81 14.22 10.60
C ASN A 53 -3.06 13.32 10.63
N GLU A 54 -4.13 13.69 9.94
CA GLU A 54 -5.36 12.88 9.86
C GLU A 54 -5.10 11.55 9.13
N LYS A 55 -4.39 11.60 8.00
CA LYS A 55 -3.94 10.41 7.25
C LYS A 55 -2.97 9.57 8.09
N LEU A 56 -2.04 10.22 8.81
CA LEU A 56 -1.11 9.56 9.72
C LEU A 56 -1.86 8.77 10.81
N ASP A 57 -2.83 9.39 11.47
CA ASP A 57 -3.60 8.75 12.55
C ASP A 57 -4.50 7.64 12.04
N ALA A 58 -5.12 7.82 10.86
CA ALA A 58 -5.87 6.75 10.20
C ALA A 58 -4.95 5.55 9.84
N ALA A 59 -3.78 5.80 9.27
CA ALA A 59 -2.78 4.77 8.96
C ALA A 59 -2.28 4.03 10.21
N ARG A 60 -2.08 4.73 11.33
CA ARG A 60 -1.72 4.10 12.62
C ARG A 60 -2.76 3.09 13.07
N LYS A 61 -4.05 3.42 12.95
CA LYS A 61 -5.13 2.49 13.29
C LYS A 61 -5.12 1.24 12.39
N VAL A 62 -4.84 1.42 11.10
CA VAL A 62 -4.68 0.30 10.15
C VAL A 62 -3.54 -0.62 10.60
N ILE A 63 -2.37 -0.06 10.92
CA ILE A 63 -1.21 -0.83 11.42
C ILE A 63 -1.58 -1.65 12.67
N VAL A 64 -2.27 -1.04 13.63
CA VAL A 64 -2.69 -1.73 14.87
C VAL A 64 -3.62 -2.91 14.55
N GLU A 65 -4.61 -2.74 13.68
CA GLU A 65 -5.50 -3.83 13.27
C GLU A 65 -4.73 -4.95 12.54
N LEU A 66 -3.86 -4.57 11.59
CA LEU A 66 -3.06 -5.52 10.81
C LEU A 66 -2.09 -6.34 11.65
N THR A 67 -1.62 -5.78 12.76
CA THR A 67 -0.75 -6.49 13.70
C THR A 67 -1.38 -7.81 14.15
N SER A 68 -2.71 -7.91 14.27
CA SER A 68 -3.36 -9.17 14.65
C SER A 68 -3.23 -10.30 13.59
N TYR A 69 -3.16 -9.94 12.30
CA TYR A 69 -3.08 -10.88 11.18
C TYR A 69 -1.64 -11.30 10.86
N ILE A 70 -0.67 -10.49 11.27
CA ILE A 70 0.75 -10.72 11.07
C ILE A 70 1.25 -11.72 12.14
N LYS A 71 1.24 -13.04 11.88
CA LYS A 71 1.69 -14.03 12.88
C LYS A 71 3.18 -14.37 12.83
N ASN A 72 3.79 -14.35 11.65
CA ASN A 72 5.15 -14.86 11.41
C ASN A 72 6.11 -13.80 10.86
N TRP A 73 5.89 -12.53 11.15
CA TRP A 73 6.77 -11.46 10.68
C TRP A 73 7.91 -11.22 11.68
N PRO A 74 9.18 -11.38 11.27
CA PRO A 74 10.32 -10.89 12.04
C PRO A 74 10.11 -9.44 12.47
N GLU A 75 10.34 -9.11 13.75
CA GLU A 75 10.22 -7.74 14.27
C GLU A 75 8.80 -7.13 14.23
N LYS A 76 7.74 -7.96 14.18
CA LYS A 76 6.34 -7.52 14.35
C LYS A 76 6.14 -6.54 15.53
N GLU A 77 6.87 -6.69 16.63
CA GLU A 77 6.77 -5.79 17.79
C GLU A 77 7.29 -4.37 17.51
N ASN A 78 8.12 -4.20 16.48
CA ASN A 78 8.64 -2.93 16.00
C ASN A 78 7.77 -2.32 14.89
N PHE A 79 6.81 -3.08 14.32
CA PHE A 79 5.91 -2.66 13.25
C PHE A 79 5.20 -1.32 13.50
N PRO A 80 4.64 -1.02 14.70
CA PRO A 80 4.04 0.28 14.95
C PRO A 80 5.05 1.43 15.17
N LYS A 81 6.34 1.13 15.31
CA LYS A 81 7.39 2.11 15.65
C LYS A 81 8.24 2.53 14.44
N ASN A 82 8.39 1.67 13.44
CA ASN A 82 9.34 1.86 12.32
C ASN A 82 8.65 1.80 10.95
N TRP A 83 7.78 2.76 10.66
CA TRP A 83 7.12 2.86 9.36
C TRP A 83 7.14 4.30 8.82
N GLU A 84 7.08 4.42 7.50
CA GLU A 84 6.95 5.67 6.76
C GLU A 84 5.65 5.65 5.95
N GLY A 85 4.86 6.72 6.06
CA GLY A 85 3.58 6.85 5.37
C GLY A 85 3.66 7.82 4.20
N LYS A 86 3.10 7.45 3.05
CA LYS A 86 2.97 8.33 1.88
C LYS A 86 1.58 8.21 1.27
N ASP A 87 1.10 9.28 0.66
CA ASP A 87 -0.08 9.27 -0.19
C ASP A 87 0.36 9.40 -1.64
N LEU A 88 0.22 8.31 -2.40
CA LEU A 88 0.82 8.16 -3.70
C LEU A 88 -0.24 7.89 -4.76
N THR A 89 0.01 8.42 -5.96
CA THR A 89 -0.71 8.06 -7.18
C THR A 89 0.27 7.55 -8.21
N LEU A 90 0.10 6.29 -8.63
CA LEU A 90 0.87 5.64 -9.67
C LEU A 90 0.07 5.73 -10.97
N PHE A 91 0.59 6.48 -11.94
CA PHE A 91 -0.03 6.64 -13.27
C PHE A 91 0.47 5.60 -14.26
N GLU A 92 1.76 5.27 -14.18
CA GLU A 92 2.42 4.35 -15.10
C GLU A 92 3.61 3.67 -14.43
N GLY A 93 3.84 2.41 -14.77
CA GLY A 93 5.01 1.64 -14.35
C GLY A 93 4.72 0.63 -13.24
N ALA A 94 5.77 0.25 -12.52
CA ALA A 94 5.70 -0.76 -11.48
C ALA A 94 6.48 -0.34 -10.23
N LEU A 95 5.84 -0.42 -9.06
CA LEU A 95 6.50 -0.19 -7.78
C LEU A 95 6.88 -1.52 -7.16
N CYS A 96 8.17 -1.71 -6.92
CA CYS A 96 8.70 -2.91 -6.29
C CYS A 96 8.91 -2.65 -4.80
N THR A 97 8.52 -3.61 -3.97
CA THR A 97 8.90 -3.62 -2.56
C THR A 97 10.38 -3.98 -2.43
N GLU A 98 11.12 -3.11 -1.73
CA GLU A 98 12.55 -3.24 -1.50
C GLU A 98 12.90 -4.47 -0.65
N GLU A 99 14.15 -4.95 -0.75
CA GLU A 99 14.60 -6.18 -0.09
C GLU A 99 14.56 -6.12 1.44
N ASP A 100 14.78 -4.94 2.02
CA ASP A 100 14.80 -4.68 3.45
C ASP A 100 13.51 -4.04 3.95
N GLN A 101 12.44 -4.04 3.15
CA GLN A 101 11.16 -3.47 3.54
C GLN A 101 9.99 -4.40 3.27
N ARG A 102 8.86 -4.09 3.89
CA ARG A 102 7.55 -4.55 3.47
C ARG A 102 6.65 -3.36 3.24
N ASP A 103 5.88 -3.44 2.18
CA ASP A 103 4.98 -2.37 1.80
C ASP A 103 3.54 -2.77 2.02
N ILE A 104 2.79 -1.84 2.61
CA ILE A 104 1.37 -1.99 2.83
C ILE A 104 0.68 -0.95 1.97
N TYR A 105 -0.04 -1.42 0.95
CA TYR A 105 -0.79 -0.61 0.03
C TYR A 105 -2.25 -0.58 0.46
N ILE A 106 -2.75 0.61 0.76
CA ILE A 106 -4.14 0.84 1.15
C ILE A 106 -4.80 1.65 0.03
N PRO A 107 -5.54 1.01 -0.89
CA PRO A 107 -6.20 1.66 -2.01
C PRO A 107 -7.05 2.84 -1.57
N ARG A 108 -6.98 3.96 -2.29
CA ARG A 108 -7.86 5.13 -2.12
C ARG A 108 -8.54 5.44 -3.45
N GLN A 109 -9.76 5.97 -3.38
CA GLN A 109 -10.51 6.33 -4.57
C GLN A 109 -9.78 7.35 -5.43
N LEU A 110 -9.80 7.08 -6.73
CA LEU A 110 -9.39 7.97 -7.79
C LEU A 110 -10.40 7.80 -8.92
N GLN A 111 -11.17 8.85 -9.25
CA GLN A 111 -12.15 8.74 -10.32
C GLN A 111 -11.45 8.82 -11.70
N PRO A 112 -11.81 7.99 -12.69
CA PRO A 112 -12.83 6.92 -12.67
C PRO A 112 -12.29 5.49 -12.39
N ASP A 113 -13.19 4.64 -11.90
CA ASP A 113 -13.04 3.27 -11.34
C ASP A 113 -12.54 2.16 -12.30
N ASP A 114 -11.94 2.48 -13.46
CA ASP A 114 -11.55 1.47 -14.45
C ASP A 114 -10.09 1.01 -14.35
N ALA A 115 -9.46 1.26 -13.20
CA ALA A 115 -8.08 0.90 -12.96
C ALA A 115 -7.88 -0.62 -12.93
N GLN A 116 -6.86 -1.09 -13.66
CA GLN A 116 -6.44 -2.49 -13.68
C GLN A 116 -5.05 -2.60 -13.10
N VAL A 117 -4.91 -3.42 -12.08
CA VAL A 117 -3.66 -3.62 -11.35
C VAL A 117 -3.27 -5.09 -11.39
N ILE A 118 -1.98 -5.34 -11.53
CA ILE A 118 -1.39 -6.67 -11.38
C ILE A 118 -0.36 -6.61 -10.25
N ILE A 119 -0.39 -7.59 -9.36
CA ILE A 119 0.76 -7.92 -8.52
C ILE A 119 1.60 -8.99 -9.20
N HIS A 120 2.91 -8.79 -9.25
CA HIS A 120 3.87 -9.73 -9.82
C HIS A 120 4.97 -10.05 -8.80
N ASN A 121 5.18 -11.33 -8.51
CA ASN A 121 6.34 -11.80 -7.76
C ASN A 121 7.51 -12.03 -8.72
N LYS A 122 8.59 -11.25 -8.59
CA LYS A 122 9.76 -11.35 -9.49
C LYS A 122 10.54 -12.65 -9.35
N GLN A 123 10.48 -13.30 -8.19
CA GLN A 123 11.25 -14.52 -7.93
C GLN A 123 10.60 -15.75 -8.56
N THR A 124 9.27 -15.85 -8.45
CA THR A 124 8.50 -16.98 -8.97
C THR A 124 7.93 -16.74 -10.36
N GLY A 125 7.85 -15.48 -10.80
CA GLY A 125 7.19 -15.06 -12.04
C GLY A 125 5.67 -15.07 -11.97
N SER A 126 5.07 -15.32 -10.80
CA SER A 126 3.62 -15.37 -10.65
C SER A 126 3.00 -13.99 -10.82
N THR A 127 1.84 -13.94 -11.45
CA THR A 127 1.05 -12.72 -11.64
C THR A 127 -0.36 -12.91 -11.11
N ARG A 128 -0.93 -11.85 -10.53
CA ARG A 128 -2.30 -11.85 -10.02
C ARG A 128 -2.98 -10.54 -10.40
N PRO A 129 -4.06 -10.56 -11.19
CA PRO A 129 -4.89 -9.37 -11.37
C PRO A 129 -5.63 -9.06 -10.06
N LEU A 130 -5.77 -7.78 -9.76
CA LEU A 130 -6.46 -7.28 -8.58
C LEU A 130 -7.51 -6.25 -8.95
N THR A 131 -8.63 -6.32 -8.24
CA THR A 131 -9.56 -5.19 -8.09
C THR A 131 -8.97 -4.24 -7.07
N TRP A 132 -8.68 -3.00 -7.46
CA TRP A 132 -8.09 -1.99 -6.55
C TRP A 132 -9.18 -1.33 -5.72
N ASP A 133 -9.55 -1.95 -4.60
CA ASP A 133 -10.72 -1.60 -3.80
C ASP A 133 -10.38 -1.12 -2.38
N GLU A 134 -11.09 -0.09 -1.90
CA GLU A 134 -10.83 0.54 -0.59
C GLU A 134 -11.16 -0.32 0.63
N SER A 135 -11.88 -1.43 0.44
CA SER A 135 -12.24 -2.37 1.52
C SER A 135 -11.08 -3.28 1.91
N TYR A 136 -9.95 -3.22 1.20
CA TYR A 136 -8.83 -4.12 1.38
C TYR A 136 -7.52 -3.38 1.59
N VAL A 137 -6.54 -4.14 2.05
CA VAL A 137 -5.15 -3.74 2.11
C VAL A 137 -4.27 -4.89 1.61
N TYR A 138 -3.24 -4.51 0.87
CA TYR A 138 -2.27 -5.43 0.29
C TYR A 138 -0.94 -5.26 1.01
N MET A 139 -0.47 -6.32 1.67
CA MET A 139 0.83 -6.34 2.32
C MET A 139 1.78 -7.19 1.48
N LEU A 140 2.77 -6.55 0.87
CA LEU A 140 3.69 -7.14 -0.10
C LEU A 140 5.03 -7.48 0.55
N GLU A 141 5.57 -8.62 0.14
CA GLU A 141 6.92 -9.08 0.46
C GLU A 141 7.95 -8.42 -0.45
N ALA A 142 9.22 -8.47 -0.04
CA ALA A 142 10.36 -8.10 -0.85
C ALA A 142 10.33 -8.75 -2.24
N GLY A 143 10.66 -7.98 -3.29
CA GLY A 143 10.71 -8.48 -4.66
C GLY A 143 9.36 -8.66 -5.34
N VAL A 144 8.27 -8.26 -4.67
CA VAL A 144 6.93 -8.20 -5.24
C VAL A 144 6.65 -6.78 -5.72
N ARG A 145 6.01 -6.65 -6.88
CA ARG A 145 5.70 -5.35 -7.47
C ARG A 145 4.22 -5.17 -7.81
N VAL A 146 3.71 -3.98 -7.55
CA VAL A 146 2.41 -3.51 -8.02
C VAL A 146 2.60 -2.85 -9.38
N ILE A 147 1.83 -3.28 -10.38
CA ILE A 147 1.91 -2.79 -11.75
C ILE A 147 0.55 -2.20 -12.14
N VAL A 148 0.57 -0.95 -12.62
CA VAL A 148 -0.61 -0.35 -13.25
C VAL A 148 -0.64 -0.78 -14.71
N VAL A 149 -1.73 -1.44 -15.11
CA VAL A 149 -1.98 -1.88 -16.49
C VAL A 149 -2.86 -0.87 -17.23
N LYS A 150 -3.86 -0.33 -16.54
CA LYS A 150 -4.80 0.65 -17.08
C LYS A 150 -5.25 1.55 -15.94
N GLY A 151 -5.35 2.85 -16.20
CA GLY A 151 -5.88 3.83 -15.25
C GLY A 151 -4.95 4.07 -14.05
N PRO A 152 -4.79 5.32 -13.59
CA PRO A 152 -3.97 5.58 -12.41
C PRO A 152 -4.58 4.93 -11.17
N ILE A 153 -3.74 4.57 -10.21
CA ILE A 153 -4.18 4.10 -8.90
C ILE A 153 -3.64 4.99 -7.80
N ARG A 154 -4.50 5.28 -6.82
CA ARG A 154 -4.12 6.01 -5.62
C ARG A 154 -4.12 5.07 -4.42
N PHE A 155 -3.19 5.29 -3.51
CA PHE A 155 -3.08 4.50 -2.29
C PHE A 155 -2.27 5.23 -1.22
N PHE A 156 -2.56 4.90 0.03
CA PHE A 156 -1.59 5.15 1.10
C PHE A 156 -0.58 4.00 1.11
N LEU A 157 0.70 4.35 1.05
CA LEU A 157 1.80 3.43 1.19
C LEU A 157 2.33 3.52 2.61
N LEU A 158 2.30 2.42 3.35
CA LEU A 158 2.99 2.29 4.63
C LEU A 158 4.19 1.37 4.41
N ALA A 159 5.38 1.97 4.31
CA ALA A 159 6.63 1.25 4.15
C ALA A 159 7.22 0.93 5.52
N VAL A 160 7.40 -0.35 5.82
CA VAL A 160 7.99 -0.82 7.08
C VAL A 160 9.38 -1.35 6.82
N LYS A 161 10.38 -0.66 7.36
CA LYS A 161 11.77 -1.10 7.27
C LYS A 161 12.00 -2.26 8.23
N CYS A 162 12.45 -3.38 7.68
CA CYS A 162 12.96 -4.51 8.44
C CYS A 162 14.44 -4.24 8.71
N LYS A 163 14.90 -4.29 9.97
CA LYS A 163 16.35 -4.19 10.18
C LYS A 163 17.02 -5.39 9.52
N GLN A 164 18.03 -5.13 8.70
CA GLN A 164 18.99 -6.17 8.36
C GLN A 164 19.62 -6.61 9.68
N GLN A 165 19.38 -7.87 10.08
CA GLN A 165 20.20 -8.48 11.11
C GLN A 165 21.62 -8.46 10.57
N GLY A 166 22.48 -7.64 11.17
CA GLY A 166 23.89 -7.61 10.85
C GLY A 166 24.44 -9.03 10.92
N LYS A 167 25.05 -9.47 9.82
CA LYS A 167 25.90 -10.66 9.82
C LYS A 167 27.13 -10.42 10.68
#